data_AF-A0A545VLK3-F1
#
_entry.id   AF-A0A545VLK3-F1
#
_cell.length_a   1.000
_cell.length_b   1.000
_cell.length_c   1.000
_cell.angle_alpha   90.00
_cell.angle_beta   90.00
_cell.angle_gamma   90.00
#
_symmetry.space_group_name_H-M   'P 1'
#
loop_
_entity.id
_entity.type
_entity.pdbx_description
1 polymer ?
#
loop_
_entity_poly.entity_id
_entity_poly.type
_entity_poly.pdbx_seq_one_letter_code
_entity_poly.pdbx_strand_id
1 'polypeptide(L)'
;MAAKATPVIVCGRRETIGEAVATGLKPEYELVHFVKTPEAGAKDLPLVLAGSAPETVPSSVGTGNITDGAVAIILGGGYDDGDYEAMRKAVDAATLERRPVWLRMDLRVAMPPPGPEYGKAVVVRVKTLLAALNKEKKLNGSDPGMFWY
;
A
#
# COMPACT_ATOMS: atom_id res chain seq x y z
N MET A 1 20.10 14.35 -8.42
CA MET A 1 19.19 14.09 -7.30
C MET A 1 18.53 12.75 -7.56
N ALA A 2 18.86 11.71 -6.80
CA ALA A 2 18.32 10.38 -7.05
C ALA A 2 16.81 10.42 -6.81
N ALA A 3 16.01 10.15 -7.84
CA ALA A 3 14.58 9.94 -7.67
C ALA A 3 14.41 8.68 -6.80
N LYS A 4 14.31 8.86 -5.48
CA LYS A 4 14.02 7.77 -4.55
C LYS A 4 12.69 7.14 -4.96
N ALA A 5 12.68 5.82 -5.05
CA ALA A 5 11.47 5.07 -5.33
C ALA A 5 10.39 5.44 -4.32
N THR A 6 9.17 5.64 -4.79
CA THR A 6 8.09 6.12 -3.92
C THR A 6 7.70 5.00 -2.95
N PRO A 7 7.78 5.22 -1.62
CA PRO A 7 7.50 4.18 -0.63
C PRO A 7 6.01 3.88 -0.56
N VAL A 8 5.65 2.60 -0.73
CA VAL A 8 4.26 2.12 -0.71
C VAL A 8 4.10 0.91 0.18
N ILE A 9 2.92 0.76 0.76
CA ILE A 9 2.52 -0.38 1.60
C ILE A 9 1.58 -1.26 0.79
N VAL A 10 1.74 -2.58 0.89
CA VAL A 10 0.79 -3.54 0.31
C VAL A 10 0.22 -4.40 1.42
N CYS A 11 -1.10 -4.50 1.45
CA CYS A 11 -1.85 -5.37 2.34
C CYS A 11 -2.40 -6.54 1.53
N GLY A 12 -1.99 -7.76 1.86
CA GLY A 12 -2.40 -8.96 1.15
C GLY A 12 -2.29 -10.19 2.03
N ARG A 13 -3.27 -11.09 1.95
CA ARG A 13 -3.25 -12.37 2.68
C ARG A 13 -2.16 -13.35 2.19
N ARG A 14 -1.55 -13.09 1.02
CA ARG A 14 -0.56 -13.96 0.37
C ARG A 14 0.74 -13.22 0.08
N GLU A 15 1.82 -13.61 0.74
CA GLU A 15 3.16 -13.05 0.52
C GLU A 15 3.67 -13.24 -0.89
N THR A 16 3.40 -14.39 -1.51
CA THR A 16 3.83 -14.68 -2.89
C THR A 16 3.27 -13.67 -3.91
N ILE A 17 2.08 -13.15 -3.66
CA ILE A 17 1.50 -12.07 -4.47
C ILE A 17 2.18 -10.74 -4.12
N GLY A 18 2.41 -10.47 -2.83
CA GLY A 18 3.14 -9.30 -2.35
C GLY A 18 4.54 -9.17 -2.96
N GLU A 19 5.30 -10.26 -3.04
CA GLU A 19 6.63 -10.30 -3.65
C GLU A 19 6.61 -10.03 -5.15
N ALA A 20 5.65 -10.64 -5.86
CA ALA A 20 5.45 -10.38 -7.28
C ALA A 20 5.10 -8.89 -7.53
N VAL A 21 4.28 -8.31 -6.65
CA VAL A 21 3.93 -6.89 -6.69
C VAL A 21 5.15 -6.01 -6.37
N ALA A 22 5.89 -6.31 -5.30
CA ALA A 22 7.12 -5.61 -4.92
C ALA A 22 8.13 -5.56 -6.07
N THR A 23 8.29 -6.69 -6.76
CA THR A 23 9.21 -6.83 -7.89
C THR A 23 8.74 -6.01 -9.10
N GLY A 24 7.44 -6.01 -9.40
CA GLY A 24 6.89 -5.27 -10.53
C GLY A 24 6.76 -3.75 -10.31
N LEU A 25 6.67 -3.33 -9.05
CA LEU A 25 6.61 -1.93 -8.65
C LEU A 25 7.95 -1.19 -8.82
N LYS A 26 9.06 -1.91 -8.67
CA LYS A 26 10.40 -1.37 -8.95
C LYS A 26 10.56 -1.07 -10.46
N PRO A 27 11.38 -0.06 -10.81
CA PRO A 27 12.15 0.83 -9.93
C PRO A 27 11.37 2.06 -9.43
N GLU A 28 10.17 2.36 -9.95
CA GLU A 28 9.46 3.61 -9.64
C GLU A 28 8.88 3.64 -8.21
N TYR A 29 8.44 2.49 -7.69
CA TYR A 29 7.85 2.34 -6.37
C TYR A 29 8.58 1.26 -5.57
N GLU A 30 8.72 1.50 -4.27
CA GLU A 30 9.38 0.59 -3.34
C GLU A 30 8.37 0.10 -2.32
N LEU A 31 8.20 -1.22 -2.24
CA LEU A 31 7.39 -1.83 -1.19
C LEU A 31 8.18 -1.78 0.12
N VAL A 32 7.75 -0.93 1.04
CA VAL A 32 8.43 -0.72 2.32
C VAL A 32 7.90 -1.65 3.41
N HIS A 33 6.59 -1.95 3.38
CA HIS A 33 5.94 -2.83 4.34
C HIS A 33 4.87 -3.70 3.68
N PHE A 34 4.79 -4.95 4.13
CA PHE A 34 3.75 -5.90 3.72
C PHE A 34 2.92 -6.36 4.91
N VAL A 35 1.62 -6.11 4.82
CA VAL A 35 0.65 -6.42 5.86
C VAL A 35 -0.13 -7.67 5.47
N LYS A 36 -0.08 -8.72 6.29
CA LYS A 36 -0.80 -9.98 6.04
C LYS A 36 -2.24 -9.98 6.54
N THR A 37 -2.51 -9.25 7.63
CA THR A 37 -3.80 -9.26 8.32
C THR A 37 -4.27 -7.83 8.63
N PRO A 38 -5.57 -7.57 8.66
CA PRO A 38 -6.12 -6.25 8.94
C PRO A 38 -5.77 -5.76 10.34
N GLU A 39 -5.69 -6.65 11.33
CA GLU A 39 -5.33 -6.30 12.72
C GLU A 39 -3.87 -5.84 12.82
N ALA A 40 -2.96 -6.50 12.09
CA ALA A 40 -1.58 -6.05 11.98
C ALA A 40 -1.51 -4.71 11.23
N GLY A 41 -2.29 -4.56 10.15
CA GLY A 41 -2.39 -3.31 9.40
C GLY A 41 -2.82 -2.13 10.27
N ALA A 42 -3.83 -2.31 11.11
CA ALA A 42 -4.29 -1.24 11.99
C ALA A 42 -3.21 -0.74 12.97
N LYS A 43 -2.25 -1.59 13.35
CA LYS A 43 -1.13 -1.21 14.23
C LYS A 43 0.10 -0.73 13.46
N ASP A 44 0.44 -1.40 12.37
CA ASP A 44 1.66 -1.14 11.60
C ASP A 44 1.51 0.06 10.67
N LEU A 45 0.35 0.22 10.01
CA LEU A 45 0.12 1.33 9.08
C LEU A 45 0.42 2.69 9.72
N PRO A 46 -0.17 3.07 10.87
CA PRO A 46 0.12 4.38 11.46
C PRO A 46 1.60 4.57 11.79
N LEU A 47 2.32 3.53 12.23
CA LEU A 47 3.75 3.60 12.51
C LEU A 47 4.56 3.81 11.22
N VAL A 48 4.35 2.97 10.21
CA VAL A 48 5.06 3.01 8.93
C VAL A 48 4.81 4.34 8.19
N LEU A 49 3.59 4.86 8.26
CA LEU A 49 3.24 6.16 7.69
C LEU A 49 3.91 7.32 8.43
N ALA A 50 4.07 7.21 9.74
CA ALA A 50 4.83 8.16 10.56
C ALA A 50 6.35 8.01 10.37
N GLY A 51 6.81 7.03 9.60
CA GLY A 51 8.22 6.69 9.44
C GLY A 51 8.85 5.97 10.63
N SER A 52 8.01 5.40 11.51
CA SER A 52 8.41 4.60 12.67
C SER A 52 8.32 3.10 12.37
N ALA A 53 9.32 2.34 12.83
CA ALA A 53 9.36 0.89 12.60
C ALA A 53 8.11 0.21 13.19
N PRO A 54 7.45 -0.69 12.45
CA PRO A 54 6.35 -1.46 13.02
C PRO A 54 6.88 -2.31 14.20
N GLU A 55 6.12 -2.38 15.30
CA GLU A 55 6.45 -3.26 16.43
C GLU A 55 6.27 -4.74 16.07
N THR A 56 5.40 -5.02 15.10
CA THR A 56 5.10 -6.38 14.65
C THR A 56 6.19 -6.86 13.69
N VAL A 57 6.73 -8.06 13.95
CA VAL A 57 7.85 -8.67 13.21
C VAL A 57 7.70 -8.41 11.71
N PRO A 58 8.67 -7.74 11.05
CA PRO A 58 8.54 -7.38 9.66
C PRO A 58 8.38 -8.66 8.84
N SER A 59 7.28 -8.74 8.09
CA SER A 59 7.17 -9.74 7.03
C SER A 59 8.41 -9.60 6.14
N SER A 60 9.04 -10.70 5.69
CA SER A 60 10.22 -10.64 4.81
C SER A 60 9.94 -10.01 3.43
N VAL A 61 8.70 -9.60 3.18
CA VAL A 61 8.25 -8.93 1.97
C VAL A 61 8.28 -7.42 2.21
N GLY A 62 9.34 -6.77 1.74
CA GLY A 62 9.52 -5.33 1.82
C GLY A 62 10.94 -4.93 2.19
N THR A 63 11.33 -3.71 1.86
CA THR A 63 12.67 -3.21 2.15
C THR A 63 12.83 -2.72 3.59
N GLY A 64 11.73 -2.50 4.32
CA GLY A 64 11.74 -1.89 5.65
C GLY A 64 12.16 -0.41 5.63
N ASN A 65 12.29 0.19 4.44
CA ASN A 65 12.79 1.55 4.28
C ASN A 65 11.67 2.58 4.43
N ILE A 66 11.24 2.76 5.67
CA ILE A 66 10.11 3.62 6.03
C ILE A 66 10.54 5.03 6.42
N THR A 67 11.83 5.36 6.29
CA THR A 67 12.43 6.61 6.79
C THR A 67 11.81 7.87 6.16
N ASP A 68 11.28 7.75 4.95
CA ASP A 68 10.61 8.84 4.22
C ASP A 68 9.08 8.87 4.44
N GLY A 69 8.51 7.90 5.15
CA GLY A 69 7.07 7.70 5.35
C GLY A 69 6.36 7.21 4.07
N ALA A 70 5.56 6.15 4.17
CA ALA A 70 4.84 5.64 3.00
C ALA A 70 3.74 6.61 2.54
N VAL A 71 3.57 6.76 1.21
CA VAL A 71 2.58 7.70 0.64
C VAL A 71 1.31 7.02 0.15
N ALA A 72 1.33 5.70 -0.03
CA ALA A 72 0.21 4.94 -0.56
C ALA A 72 0.08 3.58 0.12
N ILE A 73 -1.17 3.16 0.32
CA ILE A 73 -1.55 1.87 0.90
C ILE A 73 -2.37 1.12 -0.14
N ILE A 74 -1.91 -0.06 -0.53
CA ILE A 74 -2.55 -0.92 -1.52
C ILE A 74 -3.22 -2.08 -0.81
N LEU A 75 -4.54 -2.08 -0.77
CA LEU A 75 -5.36 -3.15 -0.24
C LEU A 75 -5.66 -4.17 -1.35
N GLY A 76 -5.34 -5.45 -1.10
CA GLY A 76 -5.79 -6.54 -1.95
C GLY A 76 -7.27 -6.87 -1.72
N GLY A 77 -7.93 -7.55 -2.67
CA GLY A 77 -9.36 -7.86 -2.55
C GLY A 77 -9.74 -8.91 -1.51
N GLY A 78 -8.81 -9.30 -0.63
CA GLY A 78 -9.12 -10.07 0.57
C GLY A 78 -9.55 -9.20 1.76
N TYR A 79 -9.61 -7.88 1.61
CA TYR A 79 -9.96 -6.94 2.67
C TYR A 79 -11.33 -6.33 2.41
N ASP A 80 -12.26 -6.54 3.33
CA ASP A 80 -13.62 -6.00 3.24
C ASP A 80 -13.70 -4.55 3.74
N ASP A 81 -14.87 -3.92 3.60
CA ASP A 81 -15.10 -2.54 4.05
C ASP A 81 -14.85 -2.36 5.56
N GLY A 82 -15.15 -3.37 6.38
CA GLY A 82 -14.92 -3.33 7.83
C GLY A 82 -13.44 -3.31 8.19
N ASP A 83 -12.65 -4.16 7.53
CA ASP A 83 -11.20 -4.20 7.66
C ASP A 83 -10.57 -2.84 7.30
N TYR A 84 -11.02 -2.27 6.18
CA TYR A 84 -10.59 -0.95 5.73
C TYR A 84 -10.95 0.14 6.74
N GLU A 85 -12.18 0.17 7.25
CA GLU A 85 -12.59 1.15 8.25
C GLU A 85 -11.78 1.04 9.53
N ALA A 86 -11.51 -0.17 10.01
CA ALA A 86 -10.68 -0.41 11.19
C ALA A 86 -9.26 0.14 10.99
N MET A 87 -8.63 -0.16 9.86
CA MET A 87 -7.30 0.33 9.52
C MET A 87 -7.28 1.85 9.32
N ARG A 88 -8.28 2.40 8.61
CA ARG A 88 -8.42 3.83 8.37
C ARG A 88 -8.61 4.60 9.67
N LYS A 89 -9.42 4.08 10.59
CA LYS A 89 -9.62 4.69 11.91
C LYS A 89 -8.34 4.71 12.73
N ALA A 90 -7.53 3.65 12.66
CA ALA A 90 -6.24 3.63 13.34
C ALA A 90 -5.23 4.62 12.72
N VAL A 91 -5.21 4.72 11.38
CA VAL A 91 -4.41 5.71 10.65
C VAL A 91 -4.87 7.15 10.93
N ASP A 92 -6.17 7.39 11.06
CA ASP A 92 -6.73 8.72 11.38
C ASP A 92 -6.55 9.10 12.85
N ALA A 93 -6.53 8.10 13.75
CA ALA A 93 -6.15 8.29 15.14
C ALA A 93 -4.66 8.64 15.29
N ALA A 94 -3.82 8.25 14.33
CA ALA A 94 -2.42 8.65 14.29
C ALA A 94 -2.27 10.05 13.68
N THR A 95 -1.51 10.91 14.35
CA THR A 95 -1.21 12.25 13.83
C THR A 95 -0.09 12.16 12.79
N LEU A 96 -0.47 11.89 11.54
CA LEU A 96 0.46 11.79 10.41
C LEU A 96 0.66 13.14 9.74
N GLU A 97 1.92 13.50 9.46
CA GLU A 97 2.24 14.71 8.70
C GLU A 97 1.74 14.64 7.25
N ARG A 98 1.68 13.43 6.68
CA ARG A 98 1.15 13.16 5.35
C ARG A 98 0.14 12.04 5.42
N ARG A 99 -1.04 12.29 4.84
CA ARG A 99 -2.06 11.25 4.76
C ARG A 99 -1.82 10.38 3.52
N PRO A 100 -1.77 9.05 3.64
CA PRO A 100 -1.59 8.18 2.50
C PRO A 100 -2.86 8.12 1.64
N VAL A 101 -2.66 7.82 0.37
CA VAL A 101 -3.76 7.42 -0.52
C VAL A 101 -4.08 5.94 -0.31
N TRP A 102 -5.37 5.59 -0.31
CA TRP A 102 -5.82 4.21 -0.16
C TRP A 102 -6.22 3.66 -1.52
N LEU A 103 -5.54 2.63 -1.98
CA LEU A 103 -5.83 1.93 -3.22
C LEU A 103 -6.55 0.64 -2.84
N ARG A 104 -7.82 0.51 -3.23
CA ARG A 104 -8.60 -0.72 -3.06
C ARG A 104 -8.79 -1.41 -4.38
N MET A 105 -8.72 -2.72 -4.32
CA MET A 105 -8.97 -3.54 -5.48
C MET A 105 -10.45 -3.50 -5.85
N ASP A 106 -10.77 -3.17 -7.08
CA ASP A 106 -12.16 -3.17 -7.53
C ASP A 106 -12.63 -4.60 -7.83
N LEU A 107 -13.34 -5.19 -6.87
CA LEU A 107 -13.93 -6.53 -6.98
C LEU A 107 -14.99 -6.62 -8.09
N ARG A 108 -15.51 -5.50 -8.61
CA ARG A 108 -16.42 -5.49 -9.77
C ARG A 108 -15.68 -5.75 -11.07
N VAL A 109 -14.38 -5.47 -11.11
CA VAL A 109 -13.57 -5.73 -12.29
C VAL A 109 -13.05 -7.15 -12.22
N ALA A 110 -13.38 -7.95 -13.25
CA ALA A 110 -12.88 -9.32 -13.37
C ALA A 110 -11.36 -9.32 -13.27
N MET A 111 -10.84 -9.95 -12.22
CA MET A 111 -9.42 -10.11 -12.02
C MET A 111 -8.99 -11.52 -12.36
N PRO A 112 -7.78 -11.68 -12.92
CA PRO A 112 -7.22 -12.99 -13.17
C PRO A 112 -7.16 -13.78 -11.85
N PRO A 113 -7.29 -15.12 -11.92
CA PRO A 113 -7.23 -15.97 -10.73
C PRO A 113 -5.95 -15.72 -9.92
N PRO A 114 -5.98 -15.96 -8.59
CA PRO A 114 -4.87 -15.66 -7.69
C PRO A 114 -3.61 -16.45 -8.07
N GLY A 115 -2.71 -15.79 -8.80
CA GLY A 115 -1.47 -16.34 -9.33
C GLY A 115 -0.48 -15.22 -9.72
N PRO A 116 0.64 -15.54 -10.38
CA PRO A 116 1.63 -14.54 -10.79
C PRO A 116 1.05 -13.47 -11.73
N GLU A 117 0.03 -13.82 -12.52
CA GLU A 117 -0.70 -12.89 -13.39
C GLU A 117 -1.52 -11.86 -12.60
N TYR A 118 -2.07 -12.26 -11.45
CA TYR A 118 -2.75 -11.35 -10.54
C TYR A 118 -1.79 -10.29 -9.99
N GLY A 119 -0.61 -10.71 -9.54
CA GLY A 119 0.42 -9.76 -9.11
C GLY A 119 0.79 -8.75 -10.21
N LYS A 120 0.96 -9.22 -11.44
CA LYS A 120 1.24 -8.34 -12.60
C LYS A 120 0.08 -7.38 -12.90
N ALA A 121 -1.17 -7.86 -12.88
CA ALA A 121 -2.34 -7.02 -13.14
C ALA A 121 -2.49 -5.92 -12.07
N VAL A 122 -2.31 -6.28 -10.80
CA VAL A 122 -2.29 -5.35 -9.66
C VAL A 122 -1.20 -4.30 -9.85
N VAL A 123 0.03 -4.71 -10.20
CA VAL A 123 1.15 -3.79 -10.45
C VAL A 123 0.80 -2.78 -11.54
N VAL A 124 0.28 -3.23 -12.69
CA VAL A 124 -0.04 -2.34 -13.81
C VAL A 124 -1.10 -1.32 -13.41
N ARG A 125 -2.16 -1.75 -12.73
CA ARG A 125 -3.24 -0.89 -12.26
C ARG A 125 -2.76 0.10 -11.20
N VAL A 126 -2.03 -0.37 -10.20
CA VAL A 126 -1.43 0.45 -9.15
C VAL A 126 -0.48 1.48 -9.74
N LYS A 127 0.42 1.10 -10.65
CA LYS A 127 1.33 2.05 -11.33
C LYS A 127 0.56 3.09 -12.13
N THR A 128 -0.48 2.68 -12.85
CA THR A 128 -1.32 3.60 -13.63
C THR A 128 -2.01 4.61 -12.71
N LEU A 129 -2.61 4.14 -11.62
CA LEU A 129 -3.31 4.98 -10.66
C LEU A 129 -2.34 5.90 -9.89
N LEU A 130 -1.23 5.38 -9.40
CA LEU A 130 -0.20 6.19 -8.73
C LEU A 130 0.40 7.23 -9.68
N ALA A 131 0.64 6.90 -10.95
CA ALA A 131 1.10 7.87 -11.95
C ALA A 131 0.06 8.98 -12.18
N ALA A 132 -1.23 8.65 -12.25
CA ALA A 132 -2.31 9.63 -12.34
C ALA A 132 -2.37 10.52 -11.09
N LEU A 133 -2.35 9.93 -9.90
CA LEU A 133 -2.35 10.65 -8.62
C LEU A 133 -1.12 11.56 -8.47
N ASN A 134 0.04 11.10 -8.95
CA ASN A 134 1.26 11.90 -8.97
C ASN A 134 1.11 13.12 -9.89
N LYS A 135 0.53 12.92 -11.08
CA LYS A 135 0.25 14.00 -12.04
C LYS A 135 -0.77 15.00 -11.48
N GLU A 136 -1.74 14.53 -10.72
CA GLU A 136 -2.73 15.35 -10.01
C GLU A 136 -2.21 15.98 -8.71
N LYS A 137 -0.94 15.74 -8.33
CA LYS A 137 -0.35 16.16 -7.04
C LYS A 137 -1.12 15.68 -5.81
N LYS A 138 -1.94 14.64 -5.95
CA LYS A 138 -2.74 14.04 -4.87
C LYS A 138 -1.90 13.15 -3.94
N LEU A 139 -0.74 12.67 -4.41
CA LEU A 139 0.24 11.94 -3.59
C LEU A 139 0.95 12.81 -2.55
N ASN A 140 0.74 14.13 -2.55
CA ASN A 140 1.35 15.05 -1.57
C ASN A 140 0.64 15.04 -0.20
N GLY A 141 -0.34 14.15 0.00
CA GLY A 141 -1.09 14.04 1.27
C GLY A 141 -2.24 15.04 1.43
N SER A 142 -2.57 15.80 0.38
CA SER A 142 -3.69 16.75 0.39
C SER A 142 -5.07 16.09 0.29
N ASP A 143 -5.15 14.85 -0.20
CA ASP A 143 -6.41 14.11 -0.33
C ASP A 143 -6.24 12.66 0.13
N PRO A 144 -6.64 12.30 1.37
CA PRO A 144 -6.72 10.92 1.86
C PRO A 144 -7.88 10.15 1.21
N GLY A 145 -7.93 10.19 -0.12
CA GLY A 145 -8.95 9.57 -0.94
C GLY A 145 -8.79 8.06 -0.99
N MET A 146 -9.93 7.37 -0.99
CA MET A 146 -10.01 5.96 -1.36
C MET A 146 -10.19 5.89 -2.89
N PHE A 147 -9.26 5.22 -3.55
CA PHE A 147 -9.24 5.01 -4.98
C PHE A 147 -9.38 3.54 -5.29
N TRP A 148 -10.16 3.21 -6.30
CA TRP A 148 -10.35 1.83 -6.75
C TRP A 148 -9.48 1.58 -7.98
N TYR A 149 -8.83 0.41 -8.05
CA TYR A 149 -7.97 0.00 -9.16
C TYR A 149 -8.30 -1.38 -9.67
#